data_AF-A0A1Y2IEP1-F1
#
_entry.id   AF-A0A1Y2IEP1-F1
#
_cell.length_a   1.000
_cell.length_b   1.000
_cell.length_c   1.000
_cell.angle_alpha   90.00
_cell.angle_beta   90.00
_cell.angle_gamma   90.00
#
_symmetry.space_group_name_H-M   'P 1'
#
loop_
_entity.id
_entity.type
_entity.pdbx_description
1 polymer ?
#
loop_
_entity_poly.entity_id
_entity_poly.type
_entity_poly.pdbx_seq_one_letter_code
_entity_poly.pdbx_strand_id
1 'polypeptide(L)'
;MALAGREATAQPGIREVEALQEELAGLMSSLGRAHEKMARVAIEFAADDRTHELRAKVEELETQNLMLVLRNRDLEAENAELRGLLEVPDAGVEAIAQERDAALKEKEAALKTIKEMGENIAELLDLLKTYRVAAAACTCKAQSQPQGSSSSDHAQTQQRTPADSDDDRATIRQQARPAPIAPMSRAATPQAQPVASSSRTQLDPARRAPLTPAPSQEVVSTSSASSSQQTWDSPSSASRAMAVAKRLWYLEFTKPPSSAELQHGPIPFDILAEKLELSEDVQFEVSSLRAVHGYDTRIFARSDVAFVYEPVILEGPGPTASYFVGWTTPDGVESVRNWVAQTGDLQLFIWPIGETVGWRYIGLHSLSYEDMESKWPLLHPSEKQQLLEHLRVRNGPEMDAAKFRKEVRKGRLVQVCIQLESKGEMESEDFLREYGLLG
;
A
#
# COMPACT_ATOMS: atom_id res chain seq x y z
N MET A 1 -9.81 -102.72 38.18
CA MET A 1 -8.50 -102.63 38.87
C MET A 1 -7.78 -101.41 38.33
N ALA A 2 -7.49 -100.47 39.23
CA ALA A 2 -6.59 -99.36 39.02
C ALA A 2 -5.12 -99.83 39.12
N LEU A 3 -4.23 -99.11 38.44
CA LEU A 3 -2.81 -98.79 38.73
C LEU A 3 -2.38 -97.94 37.51
N ALA A 4 -2.40 -96.60 37.51
CA ALA A 4 -1.65 -95.63 38.31
C ALA A 4 -0.14 -95.90 38.31
N GLY A 5 0.65 -94.98 37.74
CA GLY A 5 2.02 -94.72 38.19
C GLY A 5 3.03 -94.24 37.14
N ARG A 6 3.55 -93.02 37.41
CA ARG A 6 4.79 -92.35 36.97
C ARG A 6 4.74 -91.52 35.69
N GLU A 7 4.57 -90.19 35.79
CA GLU A 7 5.46 -89.13 36.36
C GLU A 7 6.72 -88.91 35.50
N ALA A 8 6.71 -87.90 34.63
CA ALA A 8 6.96 -86.49 34.94
C ALA A 8 8.46 -86.16 35.08
N THR A 9 9.19 -86.31 33.98
CA THR A 9 10.42 -85.55 33.75
C THR A 9 10.03 -84.10 33.46
N ALA A 10 10.09 -83.27 34.50
CA ALA A 10 9.90 -81.83 34.44
C ALA A 10 10.81 -81.21 33.37
N GLN A 11 10.24 -80.34 32.52
CA GLN A 11 10.95 -79.52 31.53
C GLN A 11 11.45 -78.23 32.22
N PRO A 12 12.75 -78.12 32.58
CA PRO A 12 13.30 -76.91 33.20
C PRO A 12 13.29 -75.68 32.27
N GLY A 13 13.30 -75.87 30.95
CA GLY A 13 13.43 -74.77 29.98
C GLY A 13 12.18 -73.88 29.83
N ILE A 14 10.98 -74.34 30.18
CA ILE A 14 9.75 -73.53 30.00
C ILE A 14 9.70 -72.38 31.04
N ARG A 15 10.11 -72.65 32.28
CA ARG A 15 10.09 -71.65 33.36
C ARG A 15 11.09 -70.52 33.13
N GLU A 16 12.23 -70.81 32.52
CA GLU A 16 13.22 -69.79 32.17
C GLU A 16 12.71 -68.86 31.06
N VAL A 17 11.97 -69.39 30.08
CA VAL A 17 11.35 -68.59 29.02
C VAL A 17 10.24 -67.69 29.59
N GLU A 18 9.40 -68.20 30.49
CA GLU A 18 8.37 -67.41 31.16
C GLU A 18 8.98 -66.26 31.99
N ALA A 19 10.05 -66.53 32.75
CA ALA A 19 10.76 -65.51 33.52
C ALA A 19 11.36 -64.41 32.61
N LEU A 20 11.97 -64.78 31.48
CA LEU A 20 12.49 -63.81 30.51
C LEU A 20 11.39 -62.98 29.85
N GLN A 21 10.21 -63.57 29.61
CA GLN A 21 9.05 -62.84 29.10
C GLN A 21 8.53 -61.81 30.10
N GLU A 22 8.46 -62.16 31.39
CA GLU A 22 8.08 -61.22 32.46
C GLU A 22 9.10 -60.08 32.60
N GLU A 23 10.40 -60.39 32.55
CA GLU A 23 11.46 -59.36 32.58
C GLU A 23 11.38 -58.42 31.37
N LEU A 24 11.16 -58.96 30.17
CA LEU A 24 10.99 -58.15 28.96
C LEU A 24 9.74 -57.27 29.05
N ALA A 25 8.62 -57.80 29.53
CA ALA A 25 7.39 -57.03 29.74
C ALA A 25 7.61 -55.91 30.78
N GLY A 26 8.38 -56.19 31.84
CA GLY A 26 8.81 -55.21 32.83
C GLY A 26 9.67 -54.10 32.23
N LEU A 27 10.66 -54.46 31.41
CA LEU A 27 11.52 -53.50 30.71
C LEU A 27 10.72 -52.63 29.74
N MET A 28 9.84 -53.22 28.92
CA MET A 28 8.98 -52.47 27.99
C MET A 28 8.05 -51.50 28.73
N SER A 29 7.50 -51.91 29.87
CA SER A 29 6.68 -51.04 30.72
C SER A 29 7.49 -49.91 31.36
N SER A 30 8.75 -50.16 31.74
CA SER A 30 9.65 -49.13 32.24
C SER A 30 10.05 -48.13 31.14
N LEU A 31 10.29 -48.61 29.93
CA LEU A 31 10.62 -47.80 28.76
C LEU A 31 9.45 -46.92 28.34
N GLY A 32 8.23 -47.46 28.32
CA GLY A 32 7.01 -46.67 28.04
C GLY A 32 6.83 -45.52 29.03
N ARG A 33 7.01 -45.77 30.33
CA ARG A 33 6.97 -44.72 31.37
C ARG A 33 8.09 -43.69 31.23
N ALA A 34 9.28 -44.11 30.82
CA ALA A 34 10.38 -43.19 30.56
C ALA A 34 10.10 -42.29 29.34
N HIS A 35 9.54 -42.86 28.27
CA HIS A 35 9.14 -42.11 27.08
C HIS A 35 8.05 -41.09 27.38
N GLU A 36 7.03 -41.48 28.15
CA GLU A 36 5.97 -40.56 28.58
C GLU A 36 6.52 -39.40 29.42
N LYS A 37 7.47 -39.67 30.34
CA LYS A 37 8.13 -38.62 31.12
C LYS A 37 8.93 -37.67 30.23
N MET A 38 9.68 -38.18 29.24
CA MET A 38 10.42 -37.33 28.30
C MET A 38 9.47 -36.48 27.45
N ALA A 39 8.34 -37.04 27.00
CA ALA A 39 7.33 -36.29 26.26
C ALA A 39 6.74 -35.14 27.09
N ARG A 40 6.43 -35.39 28.37
CA ARG A 40 5.94 -34.33 29.29
C ARG A 40 6.97 -33.21 29.49
N VAL A 41 8.24 -33.56 29.69
CA VAL A 41 9.33 -32.57 29.83
C VAL A 41 9.51 -31.76 28.54
N ALA A 42 9.44 -32.39 27.36
CA ALA A 42 9.53 -31.67 26.09
C ALA A 42 8.39 -30.67 25.89
N ILE A 43 7.17 -31.01 26.32
CA ILE A 43 6.01 -30.09 26.29
C ILE A 43 6.23 -28.92 27.27
N GLU A 44 6.78 -29.18 28.46
CA GLU A 44 7.09 -28.14 29.45
C GLU A 44 8.15 -27.16 28.93
N PHE A 45 9.23 -27.67 28.31
CA PHE A 45 10.24 -26.82 27.66
C PHE A 45 9.65 -25.97 26.52
N ALA A 46 8.81 -26.54 25.67
CA ALA A 46 8.17 -25.79 24.59
C ALA A 46 7.21 -24.70 25.12
N ALA A 47 6.55 -24.94 26.25
CA ALA A 47 5.73 -23.94 26.92
C ALA A 47 6.61 -22.82 27.51
N ASP A 48 7.72 -23.15 28.17
CA ASP A 48 8.65 -22.18 28.72
C ASP A 48 9.25 -21.28 27.62
N ASP A 49 9.69 -21.85 26.50
CA ASP A 49 10.21 -21.09 25.36
C ASP A 49 9.18 -20.07 24.84
N ARG A 50 7.91 -20.50 24.70
CA ARG A 50 6.82 -19.61 24.30
C ARG A 50 6.55 -18.51 25.31
N THR A 51 6.63 -18.80 26.62
CA THR A 51 6.47 -17.75 27.64
C THR A 51 7.63 -16.75 27.62
N HIS A 52 8.85 -17.19 27.31
CA HIS A 52 10.01 -16.32 27.14
C HIS A 52 9.87 -15.42 25.91
N GLU A 53 9.43 -15.96 24.77
CA GLU A 53 9.16 -15.19 23.55
C GLU A 53 8.07 -14.13 23.79
N LEU A 54 6.96 -14.51 24.42
CA LEU A 54 5.88 -13.57 24.76
C LEU A 54 6.35 -12.48 25.72
N ARG A 55 7.18 -12.83 26.72
CA ARG A 55 7.75 -11.84 27.65
C ARG A 55 8.66 -10.83 26.93
N ALA A 56 9.52 -11.30 26.02
CA ALA A 56 10.37 -10.44 25.21
C ALA A 56 9.53 -9.49 24.33
N LYS A 57 8.43 -10.00 23.74
CA LYS A 57 7.52 -9.19 22.93
C LYS A 57 6.75 -8.14 23.74
N VAL A 58 6.37 -8.46 24.98
CA VAL A 58 5.77 -7.49 25.90
C VAL A 58 6.76 -6.37 26.23
N GLU A 59 8.00 -6.72 26.55
CA GLU A 59 9.06 -5.73 26.83
C GLU A 59 9.33 -4.84 25.60
N GLU A 60 9.40 -5.42 24.40
CA GLU A 60 9.53 -4.65 23.15
C GLU A 60 8.35 -3.67 22.97
N LEU A 61 7.11 -4.13 23.14
CA LEU A 61 5.92 -3.28 23.01
C LEU A 61 5.87 -2.17 24.08
N GLU A 62 6.31 -2.45 25.31
CA GLU A 62 6.43 -1.44 26.36
C GLU A 62 7.45 -0.35 26.01
N THR A 63 8.60 -0.72 25.46
CA THR A 63 9.60 0.25 24.98
C THR A 63 9.08 1.08 23.81
N GLN A 64 8.38 0.47 22.85
CA GLN A 64 7.75 1.18 21.73
C GLN A 64 6.67 2.15 22.21
N ASN A 65 5.83 1.73 23.16
CA ASN A 65 4.79 2.58 23.74
C ASN A 65 5.40 3.77 24.48
N LEU A 66 6.46 3.55 25.27
CA LEU A 66 7.18 4.64 25.94
C LEU A 66 7.76 5.65 24.94
N MET A 67 8.34 5.19 23.84
CA MET A 67 8.85 6.05 22.77
C MET A 67 7.74 6.90 22.13
N LEU A 68 6.56 6.31 21.89
CA LEU A 68 5.41 7.04 21.35
C LEU A 68 4.87 8.09 22.34
N VAL A 69 4.82 7.77 23.63
CA VAL A 69 4.40 8.72 24.68
C VAL A 69 5.36 9.91 24.74
N LEU A 70 6.67 9.67 24.73
CA LEU A 70 7.67 10.74 24.69
C LEU A 70 7.52 11.60 23.43
N ARG A 71 7.35 10.98 22.26
CA ARG A 71 7.15 11.70 21.01
C ARG A 71 5.87 12.55 21.00
N ASN A 72 4.77 12.04 21.55
CA ASN A 72 3.54 12.80 21.68
C ASN A 72 3.72 14.00 22.60
N ARG A 73 4.43 13.84 23.72
CA ARG A 73 4.75 14.95 24.62
C ARG A 73 5.58 16.04 23.93
N ASP A 74 6.56 15.66 23.11
CA ASP A 74 7.35 16.62 22.34
C ASP A 74 6.48 17.39 21.33
N LEU A 75 5.58 16.67 20.63
CA LEU A 75 4.64 17.29 19.68
C LEU A 75 3.61 18.20 20.38
N GLU A 76 3.19 17.87 21.59
CA GLU A 76 2.32 18.74 22.40
C GLU A 76 3.05 20.01 22.82
N ALA A 77 4.32 19.92 23.19
CA ALA A 77 5.15 21.08 23.50
C ALA A 77 5.37 21.98 22.27
N GLU A 78 5.68 21.40 21.11
CA GLU A 78 5.80 22.14 19.84
C GLU A 78 4.48 22.80 19.44
N ASN A 79 3.36 22.10 19.57
CA ASN A 79 2.04 22.68 19.30
C ASN A 79 1.71 23.82 20.27
N ALA A 80 2.10 23.72 21.53
CA ALA A 80 1.91 24.79 22.50
C ALA A 80 2.76 26.03 22.13
N GLU A 81 4.01 25.84 21.69
CA GLU A 81 4.87 26.91 21.20
C GLU A 81 4.29 27.59 19.95
N LEU A 82 3.84 26.80 18.97
CA LEU A 82 3.21 27.32 17.74
C LEU A 82 1.91 28.08 18.05
N ARG A 83 1.10 27.59 19.00
CA ARG A 83 -0.08 28.34 19.47
C ARG A 83 0.31 29.64 20.14
N GLY A 84 1.36 29.66 20.96
CA GLY A 84 1.90 30.88 21.55
C GLY A 84 2.33 31.90 20.48
N LEU A 85 2.99 31.44 19.40
CA LEU A 85 3.37 32.29 18.28
C LEU A 85 2.17 32.83 17.49
N LEU A 86 1.07 32.08 17.40
CA LEU A 86 -0.16 32.52 16.75
C LEU A 86 -1.00 33.47 17.62
N GLU A 87 -0.95 33.29 18.95
CA GLU A 87 -1.69 34.13 19.90
C GLU A 87 -1.05 35.49 20.13
N VAL A 88 0.25 35.66 19.84
CA VAL A 88 0.85 36.99 19.73
C VAL A 88 0.25 37.64 18.49
N PRO A 89 -0.64 38.65 18.63
CA PRO A 89 -1.23 39.32 17.49
C PRO A 89 -0.09 40.03 16.78
N ASP A 90 0.36 39.45 15.67
CA ASP A 90 1.37 40.09 14.86
C ASP A 90 0.68 41.29 14.20
N ALA A 91 0.83 42.46 14.83
CA ALA A 91 0.25 43.70 14.34
C ALA A 91 0.63 43.97 12.87
N GLY A 92 1.74 43.37 12.40
CA GLY A 92 2.12 43.33 10.99
C GLY A 92 1.15 42.54 10.11
N VAL A 93 0.63 41.40 10.55
CA VAL A 93 -0.31 40.57 9.77
C VAL A 93 -1.67 41.25 9.65
N GLU A 94 -2.18 41.88 10.71
CA GLU A 94 -3.41 42.67 10.62
C GLU A 94 -3.23 43.90 9.71
N ALA A 95 -2.10 44.59 9.78
CA ALA A 95 -1.81 45.71 8.89
C ALA A 95 -1.73 45.27 7.42
N ILE A 96 -1.04 44.15 7.13
CA ILE A 96 -0.96 43.59 5.78
C ILE A 96 -2.33 43.11 5.29
N ALA A 97 -3.16 42.52 6.15
CA ALA A 97 -4.51 42.11 5.81
C ALA A 97 -5.40 43.32 5.49
N GLN A 98 -5.32 44.39 6.29
CA GLN A 98 -6.04 45.64 6.03
C GLN A 98 -5.58 46.31 4.73
N GLU A 99 -4.27 46.35 4.46
CA GLU A 99 -3.71 46.89 3.21
C GLU A 99 -4.18 46.08 2.00
N ARG A 100 -4.18 44.74 2.08
CA ARG A 100 -4.70 43.86 1.03
C ARG A 100 -6.18 44.09 0.78
N ASP A 101 -6.98 44.19 1.83
CA ASP A 101 -8.42 44.39 1.70
C ASP A 101 -8.77 45.80 1.16
N ALA A 102 -7.96 46.81 1.49
CA ALA A 102 -8.04 48.14 0.88
C ALA A 102 -7.71 48.09 -0.63
N ALA A 103 -6.64 47.39 -1.01
CA ALA A 103 -6.26 47.21 -2.42
C ALA A 103 -7.32 46.43 -3.23
N LEU A 104 -7.97 45.43 -2.62
CA LEU A 104 -9.07 44.71 -3.24
C LEU A 104 -10.30 45.61 -3.47
N LYS A 105 -10.65 46.44 -2.49
CA LYS A 105 -11.74 47.42 -2.64
C LYS A 105 -11.43 48.45 -3.73
N GLU A 106 -10.19 48.93 -3.82
CA GLU A 106 -9.76 49.85 -4.87
C GLU A 106 -9.87 49.20 -6.26
N LYS A 107 -9.44 47.93 -6.38
CA LYS A 107 -9.58 47.15 -7.61
C LYS A 107 -11.05 46.97 -8.01
N GLU A 108 -11.93 46.64 -7.07
CA GLU A 108 -13.37 46.50 -7.32
C GLU A 108 -14.00 47.83 -7.77
N ALA A 109 -13.61 48.94 -7.13
CA ALA A 109 -14.05 50.27 -7.55
C ALA A 109 -13.58 50.60 -8.98
N ALA A 110 -12.32 50.30 -9.32
CA ALA A 110 -11.81 50.51 -10.67
C ALA A 110 -12.54 49.66 -11.72
N LEU A 111 -12.82 48.38 -11.43
CA LEU A 111 -13.59 47.50 -12.32
C LEU A 111 -15.02 48.00 -12.52
N LYS A 112 -15.64 48.56 -11.48
CA LYS A 112 -16.96 49.18 -11.58
C LYS A 112 -16.94 50.39 -12.52
N THR A 113 -15.96 51.28 -12.38
CA THR A 113 -15.78 52.44 -13.27
C THR A 113 -15.57 52.03 -14.73
N ILE A 114 -14.75 50.99 -14.98
CA ILE A 114 -14.54 50.45 -16.33
C ILE A 114 -15.85 49.95 -16.93
N LYS A 115 -16.68 49.27 -16.13
CA LYS A 115 -17.98 48.78 -16.56
C LYS A 115 -18.94 49.92 -16.92
N GLU A 116 -19.04 50.95 -16.08
CA GLU A 116 -19.86 52.15 -16.35
C GLU A 116 -19.40 52.90 -17.61
N MET A 117 -18.08 53.01 -17.83
CA MET A 117 -17.54 53.56 -19.08
C MET A 117 -17.91 52.71 -20.31
N GLY A 118 -17.88 51.38 -20.19
CA GLY A 118 -18.28 50.47 -21.25
C GLY A 118 -19.75 50.62 -21.63
N GLU A 119 -20.63 50.80 -20.65
CA GLU A 119 -22.06 51.07 -20.85
C GLU A 119 -22.27 52.42 -21.57
N ASN A 120 -21.59 53.49 -21.15
CA ASN A 120 -21.65 54.80 -21.82
C ASN A 120 -21.16 54.76 -23.28
N ILE A 121 -20.10 54.00 -23.56
CA ILE A 121 -19.59 53.82 -24.94
C ILE A 121 -20.63 53.07 -25.78
N ALA A 122 -21.28 52.04 -25.22
CA ALA A 122 -22.32 51.29 -25.92
C ALA A 122 -23.53 52.18 -26.28
N GLU A 123 -23.97 53.05 -25.35
CA GLU A 123 -25.04 54.02 -25.61
C GLU A 123 -24.66 55.03 -26.71
N LEU A 124 -23.44 55.57 -26.68
CA LEU A 124 -22.92 56.45 -27.72
C LEU A 124 -22.86 55.78 -29.10
N LEU A 125 -22.45 54.51 -29.15
CA LEU A 125 -22.44 53.74 -30.39
C LEU A 125 -23.85 53.49 -30.93
N ASP A 126 -24.84 53.28 -30.06
CA ASP A 126 -26.23 53.11 -30.48
C ASP A 126 -26.85 54.43 -31.02
N LEU A 127 -26.53 55.55 -30.37
CA LEU A 127 -26.83 56.89 -30.87
C LEU A 127 -26.21 57.16 -32.25
N LEU A 128 -24.96 56.76 -32.47
CA LEU A 128 -24.32 56.90 -33.79
C LEU A 128 -24.98 56.01 -34.86
N LYS A 129 -25.41 54.80 -34.50
CA LYS A 129 -26.14 53.90 -35.41
C LYS A 129 -27.48 54.49 -35.82
N THR A 130 -28.26 55.00 -34.85
CA THR A 130 -29.56 55.63 -35.14
C THR A 130 -29.39 56.87 -36.03
N TYR A 131 -28.37 57.70 -35.78
CA TYR A 131 -28.06 58.85 -36.64
C TYR A 131 -27.69 58.44 -38.08
N ARG A 132 -26.93 57.35 -38.24
CA ARG A 132 -26.55 56.83 -39.56
C ARG A 132 -27.75 56.29 -40.34
N VAL A 133 -28.69 55.61 -39.68
CA VAL A 133 -29.93 55.12 -40.30
C VAL A 133 -30.82 56.30 -40.72
N ALA A 134 -30.93 57.34 -39.88
CA ALA A 134 -31.68 58.56 -40.21
C ALA A 134 -31.07 59.31 -41.41
N ALA A 135 -29.74 59.44 -41.46
CA ALA A 135 -29.04 60.04 -42.59
C ALA A 135 -29.24 59.25 -43.90
N ALA A 136 -29.22 57.91 -43.84
CA ALA A 136 -29.48 57.06 -45.00
C ALA A 136 -30.92 57.20 -45.53
N ALA A 137 -31.92 57.31 -44.63
CA ALA A 137 -33.33 57.48 -45.02
C ALA A 137 -33.61 58.81 -45.75
N CYS A 138 -32.81 59.86 -45.52
CA CYS A 138 -32.95 61.15 -46.20
C CYS A 138 -32.31 61.22 -47.60
N THR A 139 -31.70 60.14 -48.10
CA THR A 139 -31.00 60.14 -49.40
C THR A 139 -31.86 59.59 -50.53
N CYS A 140 -33.10 60.09 -50.66
CA CYS A 140 -34.03 59.71 -51.72
C CYS A 140 -34.27 60.88 -52.69
N LYS A 141 -33.48 60.92 -53.78
CA LYS A 141 -33.79 61.45 -55.15
C LYS A 141 -32.56 62.09 -55.79
N ALA A 142 -31.74 61.29 -56.47
CA ALA A 142 -30.96 61.77 -57.61
C ALA A 142 -30.64 60.62 -58.57
N GLN A 143 -31.35 60.65 -59.70
CA GLN A 143 -30.95 60.21 -61.04
C GLN A 143 -30.30 58.83 -61.24
N SER A 144 -31.13 57.97 -61.84
CA SER A 144 -30.77 56.97 -62.85
C SER A 144 -29.93 57.54 -64.01
N GLN A 145 -28.90 56.82 -64.45
CA GLN A 145 -28.65 56.48 -65.88
C GLN A 145 -27.48 55.47 -66.02
N PRO A 146 -27.33 54.81 -67.20
CA PRO A 146 -26.99 53.39 -67.28
C PRO A 146 -25.69 53.07 -68.04
N GLN A 147 -25.39 51.76 -68.09
CA GLN A 147 -24.52 51.04 -69.04
C GLN A 147 -23.01 51.32 -69.05
N GLY A 148 -22.22 50.23 -69.01
CA GLY A 148 -20.79 50.27 -69.28
C GLY A 148 -20.10 48.95 -68.94
N SER A 149 -19.96 48.12 -69.95
CA SER A 149 -19.30 46.81 -69.97
C SER A 149 -17.80 46.86 -69.67
N SER A 150 -17.26 45.68 -69.33
CA SER A 150 -15.96 45.17 -69.80
C SER A 150 -14.68 45.47 -69.02
N SER A 151 -14.10 44.35 -68.55
CA SER A 151 -12.71 43.90 -68.72
C SER A 151 -11.53 44.49 -67.94
N SER A 152 -10.67 43.53 -67.57
CA SER A 152 -9.21 43.52 -67.46
C SER A 152 -8.55 43.94 -66.14
N ASP A 153 -8.06 42.90 -65.48
CA ASP A 153 -6.64 42.65 -65.17
C ASP A 153 -5.90 43.43 -64.07
N HIS A 154 -5.36 42.60 -63.18
CA HIS A 154 -4.01 42.65 -62.61
C HIS A 154 -3.57 43.91 -61.85
N ALA A 155 -3.47 43.77 -60.52
CA ALA A 155 -2.19 43.94 -59.81
C ALA A 155 -2.29 43.51 -58.34
N GLN A 156 -1.71 42.35 -58.04
CA GLN A 156 -0.72 42.14 -56.98
C GLN A 156 -0.59 43.28 -55.95
N THR A 157 -1.10 43.09 -54.73
CA THR A 157 -0.60 43.81 -53.55
C THR A 157 -0.23 42.81 -52.46
N GLN A 158 1.06 42.80 -52.16
CA GLN A 158 1.73 42.03 -51.12
C GLN A 158 1.05 42.23 -49.76
N GLN A 159 0.71 41.13 -49.09
CA GLN A 159 0.57 41.12 -47.63
C GLN A 159 1.97 41.38 -47.03
N ARG A 160 2.26 42.64 -46.76
CA ARG A 160 3.25 43.03 -45.75
C ARG A 160 2.55 42.95 -44.40
N THR A 161 2.89 41.94 -43.61
CA THR A 161 2.72 41.98 -42.16
C THR A 161 3.63 43.08 -41.59
N PRO A 162 3.13 43.98 -40.74
CA PRO A 162 3.96 44.95 -40.04
C PRO A 162 4.87 44.24 -39.04
N ALA A 163 6.11 44.71 -38.99
CA ALA A 163 7.01 44.50 -37.87
C ALA A 163 6.50 45.25 -36.65
N ASP A 164 6.42 44.56 -35.52
CA ASP A 164 6.69 45.10 -34.17
C ASP A 164 7.92 44.31 -33.70
N SER A 165 9.14 44.87 -33.69
CA SER A 165 9.67 45.81 -32.69
C SER A 165 9.47 45.23 -31.28
N ASP A 166 10.40 44.41 -30.79
CA ASP A 166 11.63 44.84 -30.08
C ASP A 166 11.39 46.09 -29.22
N ASP A 167 11.17 45.87 -27.93
CA ASP A 167 11.98 46.48 -26.87
C ASP A 167 11.80 45.74 -25.52
N ASP A 168 12.91 45.15 -25.07
CA ASP A 168 13.48 45.25 -23.72
C ASP A 168 12.61 44.99 -22.48
N ARG A 169 12.89 43.86 -21.81
CA ARG A 169 13.58 43.95 -20.50
C ARG A 169 14.23 42.64 -20.05
N ALA A 170 15.55 42.71 -19.98
CA ALA A 170 16.42 41.77 -19.27
C ALA A 170 16.22 41.83 -17.74
N THR A 171 16.23 40.66 -17.10
CA THR A 171 16.97 40.47 -15.84
C THR A 171 17.48 39.04 -15.74
N ILE A 172 18.79 38.96 -15.89
CA ILE A 172 19.67 37.82 -15.73
C ILE A 172 19.76 37.46 -14.24
N ARG A 173 19.62 36.18 -13.90
CA ARG A 173 20.27 35.60 -12.71
C ARG A 173 20.87 34.24 -13.06
N GLN A 174 22.11 34.28 -13.53
CA GLN A 174 22.99 33.12 -13.58
C GLN A 174 23.33 32.72 -12.14
N GLN A 175 23.12 31.46 -11.79
CA GLN A 175 23.74 30.86 -10.61
C GLN A 175 24.69 29.74 -11.01
N ALA A 176 25.75 29.68 -10.23
CA ALA A 176 27.05 29.17 -10.58
C ALA A 176 27.13 27.64 -10.68
N ARG A 177 27.96 27.22 -11.63
CA ARG A 177 28.45 25.87 -11.86
C ARG A 177 29.62 25.59 -10.91
N PRO A 178 29.61 24.53 -10.08
CA PRO A 178 30.81 24.05 -9.44
C PRO A 178 31.62 23.16 -10.39
N ALA A 179 32.94 23.33 -10.31
CA ALA A 179 33.99 22.72 -11.12
C ALA A 179 34.14 21.19 -10.91
N PRO A 180 34.80 20.49 -11.85
CA PRO A 180 35.03 19.05 -11.79
C PRO A 180 36.26 18.72 -10.93
N ILE A 181 36.13 17.74 -10.04
CA ILE A 181 37.27 17.16 -9.31
C ILE A 181 37.79 15.96 -10.11
N ALA A 182 39.09 16.02 -10.38
CA ALA A 182 39.88 15.06 -11.13
C ALA A 182 40.13 13.74 -10.34
N PRO A 183 40.65 12.70 -11.01
CA PRO A 183 40.68 11.33 -10.49
C PRO A 183 41.97 11.03 -9.71
N MET A 184 41.88 10.18 -8.68
CA MET A 184 43.06 9.58 -8.05
C MET A 184 42.91 8.05 -7.89
N SER A 185 43.75 7.36 -8.66
CA SER A 185 44.61 6.23 -8.30
C SER A 185 44.08 5.05 -7.48
N ARG A 186 43.90 3.96 -8.22
CA ARG A 186 44.46 2.59 -8.08
C ARG A 186 45.55 2.35 -7.02
N ALA A 187 45.54 1.09 -6.53
CA ALA A 187 46.50 0.34 -5.68
C ALA A 187 46.03 0.23 -4.20
N ALA A 188 46.04 -0.91 -3.51
CA ALA A 188 46.56 -2.25 -3.76
C ALA A 188 45.85 -3.26 -2.82
N THR A 189 45.75 -4.51 -3.27
CA THR A 189 45.61 -5.74 -2.46
C THR A 189 46.82 -5.89 -1.51
N PRO A 190 46.68 -6.49 -0.31
CA PRO A 190 46.88 -7.95 -0.12
C PRO A 190 45.84 -8.57 0.85
N GLN A 191 45.33 -9.79 0.63
CA GLN A 191 45.93 -11.13 0.81
C GLN A 191 45.90 -11.64 2.28
N ALA A 192 45.28 -12.83 2.46
CA ALA A 192 45.53 -13.87 3.49
C ALA A 192 45.13 -13.56 4.95
N GLN A 193 44.69 -14.48 5.82
CA GLN A 193 44.21 -15.88 5.80
C GLN A 193 43.75 -16.21 7.27
N PRO A 194 43.30 -17.44 7.61
CA PRO A 194 42.38 -17.74 8.72
C PRO A 194 43.06 -18.24 10.00
N VAL A 195 42.35 -18.20 11.14
CA VAL A 195 42.69 -18.95 12.37
C VAL A 195 41.37 -19.22 13.13
N ALA A 196 40.81 -20.42 13.01
CA ALA A 196 40.93 -21.56 13.93
C ALA A 196 40.10 -21.47 15.23
N SER A 197 39.14 -22.40 15.32
CA SER A 197 38.84 -23.27 16.45
C SER A 197 39.10 -22.78 17.88
N SER A 198 38.05 -22.76 18.70
CA SER A 198 38.14 -23.31 20.06
C SER A 198 36.77 -23.71 20.60
N SER A 199 36.58 -25.03 20.65
CA SER A 199 35.67 -25.75 21.51
C SER A 199 35.97 -25.42 22.97
N ARG A 200 34.94 -25.13 23.79
CA ARG A 200 35.02 -25.47 25.23
C ARG A 200 33.65 -25.74 25.84
N THR A 201 33.34 -27.03 25.84
CA THR A 201 32.46 -27.70 26.78
C THR A 201 32.98 -27.45 28.20
N GLN A 202 32.14 -26.93 29.10
CA GLN A 202 32.21 -27.24 30.53
C GLN A 202 30.80 -27.40 31.08
N LEU A 203 30.46 -28.67 31.30
CA LEU A 203 29.51 -29.13 32.30
C LEU A 203 30.10 -28.85 33.68
N ASP A 204 29.29 -28.33 34.61
CA ASP A 204 29.32 -28.84 35.98
C ASP A 204 27.94 -28.69 36.65
N PRO A 205 27.53 -29.63 37.52
CA PRO A 205 26.15 -29.80 37.95
C PRO A 205 25.87 -29.33 39.40
N ALA A 206 24.58 -29.21 39.68
CA ALA A 206 23.92 -29.44 40.96
C ALA A 206 24.21 -28.49 42.14
N ARG A 207 23.19 -27.70 42.53
CA ARG A 207 22.69 -27.73 43.92
C ARG A 207 21.29 -27.12 44.08
N ARG A 208 20.63 -27.64 45.13
CA ARG A 208 19.20 -27.61 45.47
C ARG A 208 18.64 -26.23 45.87
N ALA A 209 17.33 -26.11 45.68
CA ALA A 209 16.36 -25.12 46.17
C ALA A 209 16.24 -25.05 47.72
N PRO A 210 15.21 -24.42 48.33
CA PRO A 210 14.33 -23.28 47.94
C PRO A 210 14.38 -22.15 49.00
N LEU A 211 13.65 -21.02 48.79
CA LEU A 211 12.82 -20.31 49.80
C LEU A 211 12.39 -18.91 49.33
N THR A 212 11.07 -18.76 49.12
CA THR A 212 10.14 -17.64 49.45
C THR A 212 10.43 -16.16 49.16
N PRO A 213 9.37 -15.36 48.88
CA PRO A 213 9.45 -13.98 48.37
C PRO A 213 9.28 -12.91 49.47
N ALA A 214 9.88 -11.73 49.27
CA ALA A 214 9.50 -10.47 49.92
C ALA A 214 10.09 -9.25 49.15
N PRO A 215 9.50 -8.04 49.31
CA PRO A 215 9.40 -7.05 48.23
C PRO A 215 10.33 -5.82 48.37
N SER A 216 10.35 -5.04 47.29
CA SER A 216 10.66 -3.60 47.21
C SER A 216 12.10 -3.15 47.49
N GLN A 217 12.75 -2.58 46.46
CA GLN A 217 13.31 -1.23 46.57
C GLN A 217 13.75 -0.67 45.20
N GLU A 218 13.28 0.55 44.94
CA GLU A 218 13.73 1.45 43.90
C GLU A 218 15.22 1.74 44.05
N VAL A 219 15.98 1.64 42.95
CA VAL A 219 17.28 2.30 42.83
C VAL A 219 17.38 2.94 41.46
N VAL A 220 17.32 4.27 41.50
CA VAL A 220 17.75 5.17 40.44
C VAL A 220 19.21 4.88 40.10
N SER A 221 19.51 4.62 38.82
CA SER A 221 20.87 4.74 38.30
C SER A 221 20.86 5.19 36.85
N THR A 222 21.21 6.46 36.73
CA THR A 222 21.75 7.17 35.57
C THR A 222 22.95 6.44 34.97
N SER A 223 22.95 6.25 33.65
CA SER A 223 24.11 6.11 32.73
C SER A 223 23.56 5.68 31.38
N SER A 224 24.12 5.98 30.21
CA SER A 224 25.10 6.93 29.71
C SER A 224 25.03 6.73 28.19
N ALA A 225 25.25 7.81 27.45
CA ALA A 225 25.23 7.83 26.00
C ALA A 225 26.01 6.67 25.34
N SER A 226 25.39 6.00 24.37
CA SER A 226 26.10 5.27 23.32
C SER A 226 25.40 5.50 21.99
N SER A 227 26.03 6.40 21.23
CA SER A 227 25.86 6.63 19.81
C SER A 227 25.88 5.31 19.04
N SER A 228 24.74 4.95 18.46
CA SER A 228 24.64 3.96 17.39
C SER A 228 23.99 4.63 16.20
N GLN A 229 24.83 4.97 15.22
CA GLN A 229 24.40 5.37 13.88
C GLN A 229 23.69 4.20 13.20
N GLN A 230 22.72 4.57 12.35
CA GLN A 230 22.09 3.78 11.28
C GLN A 230 21.16 2.65 11.74
N THR A 231 19.87 2.78 11.43
CA THR A 231 19.28 2.04 10.28
C THR A 231 17.81 2.43 10.04
N TRP A 232 17.54 2.91 8.83
CA TRP A 232 16.25 2.95 8.12
C TRP A 232 15.05 3.60 8.81
N ASP A 233 14.84 4.88 8.48
CA ASP A 233 13.57 5.60 8.65
C ASP A 233 12.44 4.84 7.94
N SER A 234 11.74 3.97 8.68
CA SER A 234 10.39 3.58 8.33
C SER A 234 9.48 4.75 8.69
N PRO A 235 8.89 5.49 7.73
CA PRO A 235 7.96 6.55 8.07
C PRO A 235 6.79 5.94 8.84
N SER A 236 6.67 6.36 10.09
CA SER A 236 5.60 6.02 11.04
C SER A 236 4.24 6.02 10.35
N SER A 237 3.40 5.03 10.70
CA SER A 237 2.01 4.90 10.27
C SER A 237 1.20 6.20 10.44
N ALA A 238 1.57 7.03 11.42
CA ALA A 238 0.95 8.35 11.67
C ALA A 238 1.35 9.42 10.64
N SER A 239 2.58 9.38 10.11
CA SER A 239 3.01 10.29 9.03
C SER A 239 2.33 9.96 7.69
N ARG A 240 2.00 8.68 7.46
CA ARG A 240 1.10 8.28 6.35
C ARG A 240 -0.32 8.79 6.57
N ALA A 241 -0.89 8.64 7.77
CA ALA A 241 -2.24 9.12 8.07
C ALA A 241 -2.40 10.66 7.90
N MET A 242 -1.35 11.44 8.19
CA MET A 242 -1.35 12.89 7.95
C MET A 242 -1.13 13.26 6.46
N ALA A 243 -0.37 12.47 5.70
CA ALA A 243 -0.25 12.63 4.25
C ALA A 243 -1.55 12.23 3.50
N VAL A 244 -2.33 11.29 4.06
CA VAL A 244 -3.65 10.88 3.58
C VAL A 244 -4.66 12.04 3.61
N ALA A 245 -4.53 13.00 4.54
CA ALA A 245 -5.42 14.15 4.61
C ALA A 245 -5.20 15.20 3.49
N LYS A 246 -4.12 15.09 2.69
CA LYS A 246 -3.83 16.01 1.58
C LYS A 246 -3.42 15.26 0.30
N ARG A 247 -4.42 14.73 -0.41
CA ARG A 247 -4.46 14.59 -1.89
C ARG A 247 -3.37 13.77 -2.60
N LEU A 248 -3.00 12.58 -2.14
CA LEU A 248 -2.14 11.70 -2.96
C LEU A 248 -2.70 10.29 -3.06
N TRP A 249 -2.81 9.82 -4.31
CA TRP A 249 -2.99 8.42 -4.62
C TRP A 249 -1.82 7.63 -4.06
N TYR A 250 -2.09 6.49 -3.43
CA TYR A 250 -1.05 5.64 -2.86
C TYR A 250 -1.29 4.16 -3.15
N LEU A 251 -0.23 3.35 -3.06
CA LEU A 251 -0.31 1.90 -3.19
C LEU A 251 -0.28 1.21 -1.83
N GLU A 252 -1.20 0.28 -1.62
CA GLU A 252 -1.30 -0.59 -0.45
C GLU A 252 -1.10 -2.06 -0.85
N PHE A 253 -0.39 -2.80 -0.01
CA PHE A 253 0.01 -4.18 -0.24
C PHE A 253 -0.23 -5.08 0.97
N THR A 254 -0.30 -4.50 2.17
CA THR A 254 -0.35 -5.25 3.44
C THR A 254 -1.65 -5.09 4.19
N LYS A 255 -2.51 -4.16 3.75
CA LYS A 255 -3.85 -3.95 4.31
C LYS A 255 -4.91 -4.27 3.25
N PRO A 256 -6.10 -4.69 3.69
CA PRO A 256 -7.24 -4.83 2.80
C PRO A 256 -7.66 -3.46 2.23
N PRO A 257 -8.45 -3.46 1.13
CA PRO A 257 -9.02 -2.25 0.56
C PRO A 257 -9.72 -1.39 1.62
N SER A 258 -9.52 -0.08 1.59
CA SER A 258 -10.15 0.85 2.54
C SER A 258 -11.67 0.89 2.41
N SER A 259 -12.20 0.56 1.22
CA SER A 259 -13.63 0.43 0.95
C SER A 259 -14.26 -0.87 1.50
N ALA A 260 -13.47 -1.82 2.01
CA ALA A 260 -13.97 -3.08 2.54
C ALA A 260 -14.36 -2.94 4.02
N GLU A 261 -15.66 -2.96 4.30
CA GLU A 261 -16.23 -2.76 5.64
C GLU A 261 -16.13 -4.02 6.51
N LEU A 262 -16.45 -5.18 5.96
CA LEU A 262 -16.48 -6.46 6.69
C LEU A 262 -15.21 -7.26 6.41
N GLN A 263 -14.47 -7.63 7.44
CA GLN A 263 -13.27 -8.47 7.31
C GLN A 263 -13.39 -9.69 8.21
N HIS A 264 -13.50 -10.87 7.60
CA HIS A 264 -13.53 -12.14 8.31
C HIS A 264 -12.34 -13.02 7.92
N GLY A 265 -11.77 -13.74 8.89
CA GLY A 265 -10.58 -14.58 8.72
C GLY A 265 -9.40 -14.19 9.64
N PRO A 266 -8.20 -14.76 9.43
CA PRO A 266 -7.78 -15.59 8.29
C PRO A 266 -8.43 -16.98 8.28
N ILE A 267 -8.79 -17.47 7.09
CA ILE A 267 -9.41 -18.78 6.86
C ILE A 267 -8.46 -19.64 6.02
N PRO A 268 -8.02 -20.80 6.52
CA PRO A 268 -7.26 -21.77 5.73
C PRO A 268 -7.99 -22.16 4.43
N PHE A 269 -7.25 -22.34 3.34
CA PHE A 269 -7.84 -22.60 2.02
C PHE A 269 -8.55 -23.96 1.94
N ASP A 270 -8.06 -24.97 2.66
CA ASP A 270 -8.69 -26.28 2.80
C ASP A 270 -10.09 -26.17 3.44
N ILE A 271 -10.23 -25.34 4.48
CA ILE A 271 -11.52 -25.06 5.10
C ILE A 271 -12.44 -24.33 4.11
N LEU A 272 -11.93 -23.32 3.40
CA LEU A 272 -12.72 -22.62 2.38
C LEU A 272 -13.17 -23.55 1.25
N ALA A 273 -12.28 -24.41 0.76
CA ALA A 273 -12.57 -25.34 -0.31
C ALA A 273 -13.63 -26.37 0.11
N GLU A 274 -13.56 -26.87 1.35
CA GLU A 274 -14.59 -27.76 1.91
C GLU A 274 -15.92 -27.04 2.09
N LYS A 275 -15.92 -25.87 2.75
CA LYS A 275 -17.15 -25.14 3.09
C LYS A 275 -17.88 -24.61 1.86
N LEU A 276 -17.15 -24.10 0.87
CA LEU A 276 -17.72 -23.58 -0.38
C LEU A 276 -17.92 -24.68 -1.43
N GLU A 277 -17.68 -25.96 -1.08
CA GLU A 277 -17.79 -27.12 -1.97
C GLU A 277 -17.05 -26.92 -3.31
N LEU A 278 -15.85 -26.33 -3.26
CA LEU A 278 -15.08 -26.00 -4.46
C LEU A 278 -14.61 -27.28 -5.15
N SER A 279 -14.96 -27.45 -6.43
CA SER A 279 -14.45 -28.55 -7.25
C SER A 279 -12.91 -28.55 -7.33
N GLU A 280 -12.29 -29.71 -7.49
CA GLU A 280 -10.83 -29.86 -7.61
C GLU A 280 -10.22 -28.94 -8.68
N ASP A 281 -10.90 -28.76 -9.82
CA ASP A 281 -10.45 -27.84 -10.87
C ASP A 281 -10.36 -26.39 -10.37
N VAL A 282 -11.35 -25.94 -9.59
CA VAL A 282 -11.32 -24.59 -8.99
C VAL A 282 -10.21 -24.47 -7.97
N GLN A 283 -10.02 -25.50 -7.14
CA GLN A 283 -8.94 -25.51 -6.17
C GLN A 283 -7.57 -25.42 -6.87
N PHE A 284 -7.40 -26.13 -7.98
CA PHE A 284 -6.21 -26.08 -8.82
C PHE A 284 -6.01 -24.69 -9.41
N GLU A 285 -7.04 -24.09 -10.01
CA GLU A 285 -6.98 -22.75 -10.60
C GLU A 285 -6.64 -21.68 -9.56
N VAL A 286 -7.28 -21.69 -8.39
CA VAL A 286 -6.98 -20.76 -7.29
C VAL A 286 -5.55 -20.97 -6.77
N SER A 287 -5.10 -22.22 -6.64
CA SER A 287 -3.71 -22.52 -6.25
C SER A 287 -2.70 -22.08 -7.30
N SER A 288 -3.08 -22.14 -8.58
CA SER A 288 -2.23 -21.75 -9.70
C SER A 288 -1.95 -20.24 -9.73
N LEU A 289 -2.81 -19.41 -9.13
CA LEU A 289 -2.62 -17.96 -9.05
C LEU A 289 -1.24 -17.58 -8.52
N ARG A 290 -0.68 -18.35 -7.57
CA ARG A 290 0.67 -18.13 -7.04
C ARG A 290 1.77 -18.30 -8.09
N ALA A 291 1.58 -19.21 -9.03
CA ALA A 291 2.53 -19.51 -10.10
C ALA A 291 2.35 -18.61 -11.34
N VAL A 292 1.25 -17.86 -11.44
CA VAL A 292 1.00 -16.97 -12.59
C VAL A 292 2.01 -15.82 -12.62
N HIS A 293 2.92 -15.84 -13.58
CA HIS A 293 3.84 -14.74 -13.84
C HIS A 293 3.15 -13.63 -14.64
N GLY A 294 3.43 -12.38 -14.31
CA GLY A 294 2.83 -11.21 -14.95
C GLY A 294 2.87 -9.96 -14.09
N TYR A 295 2.40 -8.86 -14.66
CA TYR A 295 2.19 -7.60 -13.96
C TYR A 295 0.70 -7.30 -13.73
N ASP A 296 -0.18 -8.19 -14.18
CA ASP A 296 -1.64 -8.12 -14.09
C ASP A 296 -2.14 -8.48 -12.69
N THR A 297 -3.40 -8.18 -12.39
CA THR A 297 -4.01 -8.60 -11.12
C THR A 297 -4.33 -10.10 -11.18
N ARG A 298 -3.94 -10.86 -10.15
CA ARG A 298 -4.22 -12.30 -10.07
C ARG A 298 -5.58 -12.52 -9.42
N ILE A 299 -6.61 -12.58 -10.23
CA ILE A 299 -7.98 -12.82 -9.78
C ILE A 299 -8.49 -14.09 -10.46
N PHE A 300 -9.02 -15.01 -9.66
CA PHE A 300 -9.88 -16.07 -10.14
C PHE A 300 -11.31 -15.78 -9.67
N ALA A 301 -12.28 -15.80 -10.59
CA ALA A 301 -13.70 -15.67 -10.23
C ALA A 301 -14.52 -16.75 -10.91
N ARG A 302 -15.46 -17.32 -10.17
CA ARG A 302 -16.40 -18.30 -10.67
C ARG A 302 -17.71 -18.17 -9.91
N SER A 303 -18.82 -18.17 -10.65
CA SER A 303 -20.16 -17.97 -10.10
C SER A 303 -20.25 -16.64 -9.36
N ASP A 304 -20.41 -16.67 -8.05
CA ASP A 304 -20.60 -15.57 -7.12
C ASP A 304 -19.40 -15.38 -6.17
N VAL A 305 -18.28 -16.10 -6.38
CA VAL A 305 -17.09 -16.02 -5.51
C VAL A 305 -15.86 -15.64 -6.32
N ALA A 306 -14.99 -14.82 -5.74
CA ALA A 306 -13.70 -14.46 -6.31
C ALA A 306 -12.56 -14.50 -5.29
N PHE A 307 -11.41 -14.99 -5.76
CA PHE A 307 -10.17 -15.14 -5.03
C PHE A 307 -9.09 -14.25 -5.65
N VAL A 308 -8.58 -13.29 -4.87
CA VAL A 308 -7.53 -12.36 -5.30
C VAL A 308 -6.22 -12.68 -4.59
N TYR A 309 -5.19 -13.04 -5.37
CA TYR A 309 -3.89 -13.42 -4.85
C TYR A 309 -2.84 -12.30 -4.96
N GLU A 310 -2.22 -11.89 -3.86
CA GLU A 310 -1.23 -10.79 -3.77
C GLU A 310 -1.73 -9.49 -4.44
N PRO A 311 -2.88 -8.92 -4.00
CA PRO A 311 -3.44 -7.73 -4.61
C PRO A 311 -2.50 -6.53 -4.47
N VAL A 312 -2.39 -5.74 -5.55
CA VAL A 312 -1.88 -4.37 -5.46
C VAL A 312 -3.09 -3.46 -5.41
N ILE A 313 -3.26 -2.76 -4.29
CA ILE A 313 -4.42 -1.90 -4.05
C ILE A 313 -4.00 -0.46 -4.29
N LEU A 314 -4.75 0.25 -5.12
CA LEU A 314 -4.61 1.68 -5.32
C LEU A 314 -5.71 2.38 -4.54
N GLU A 315 -5.31 3.27 -3.62
CA GLU A 315 -6.22 4.05 -2.80
C GLU A 315 -6.20 5.50 -3.26
N GLY A 316 -7.39 6.07 -3.43
CA GLY A 316 -7.58 7.44 -3.89
C GLY A 316 -7.71 8.47 -2.76
N PRO A 317 -7.68 9.76 -3.09
CA PRO A 317 -8.00 10.81 -2.14
C PRO A 317 -9.51 10.80 -1.84
N GLY A 318 -9.88 10.22 -0.70
CA GLY A 318 -11.26 10.17 -0.21
C GLY A 318 -11.67 8.76 0.22
N PRO A 319 -12.75 8.62 1.01
CA PRO A 319 -13.16 7.34 1.59
C PRO A 319 -13.94 6.43 0.62
N THR A 320 -14.01 6.74 -0.68
CA THR A 320 -15.07 6.18 -1.53
C THR A 320 -14.62 5.15 -2.56
N ALA A 321 -13.33 4.97 -2.84
CA ALA A 321 -12.95 4.01 -3.87
C ALA A 321 -11.56 3.42 -3.64
N SER A 322 -11.54 2.10 -3.50
CA SER A 322 -10.35 1.28 -3.61
C SER A 322 -10.35 0.55 -4.96
N TYR A 323 -9.17 0.36 -5.53
CA TYR A 323 -9.03 -0.29 -6.83
C TYR A 323 -8.02 -1.42 -6.74
N PHE A 324 -8.33 -2.58 -7.32
CA PHE A 324 -7.29 -3.51 -7.69
C PHE A 324 -6.60 -3.01 -8.95
N VAL A 325 -5.27 -2.94 -8.90
CA VAL A 325 -4.48 -2.50 -10.05
C VAL A 325 -3.56 -3.57 -10.58
N GLY A 326 -3.37 -3.54 -11.88
CA GLY A 326 -2.45 -4.39 -12.62
C GLY A 326 -1.93 -3.66 -13.86
N TRP A 327 -0.95 -4.23 -14.52
CA TRP A 327 -0.41 -3.73 -15.78
C TRP A 327 -0.43 -4.84 -16.81
N THR A 328 -1.05 -4.57 -17.95
CA THR A 328 -1.16 -5.56 -19.02
C THR A 328 -1.05 -4.89 -20.40
N THR A 329 -1.01 -5.70 -21.45
CA THR A 329 -1.02 -5.21 -22.82
C THR A 329 -2.39 -4.64 -23.17
N PRO A 330 -2.52 -3.78 -24.21
CA PRO A 330 -3.81 -3.25 -24.63
C PRO A 330 -4.89 -4.32 -24.88
N ASP A 331 -4.53 -5.46 -25.49
CA ASP A 331 -5.45 -6.58 -25.70
C ASP A 331 -5.90 -7.22 -24.36
N GLY A 332 -5.00 -7.25 -23.38
CA GLY A 332 -5.30 -7.66 -22.02
C GLY A 332 -6.25 -6.71 -21.31
N VAL A 333 -6.17 -5.40 -21.56
CA VAL A 333 -7.10 -4.41 -21.00
C VAL A 333 -8.52 -4.70 -21.47
N GLU A 334 -8.72 -4.92 -22.76
CA GLU A 334 -10.05 -5.26 -23.31
C GLU A 334 -10.56 -6.59 -22.75
N SER A 335 -9.67 -7.57 -22.54
CA SER A 335 -10.02 -8.85 -21.92
C SER A 335 -10.51 -8.67 -20.48
N VAL A 336 -9.80 -7.87 -19.68
CA VAL A 336 -10.22 -7.56 -18.29
C VAL A 336 -11.51 -6.77 -18.27
N ARG A 337 -11.65 -5.75 -19.14
CA ARG A 337 -12.89 -4.96 -19.25
C ARG A 337 -14.10 -5.84 -19.55
N ASN A 338 -13.98 -6.73 -20.53
CA ASN A 338 -15.04 -7.66 -20.90
C ASN A 338 -15.36 -8.65 -19.78
N TRP A 339 -14.34 -9.16 -19.09
CA TRP A 339 -14.52 -10.04 -17.95
C TRP A 339 -15.27 -9.32 -16.82
N VAL A 340 -14.80 -8.15 -16.36
CA VAL A 340 -15.45 -7.38 -15.27
C VAL A 340 -16.90 -7.05 -15.61
N ALA A 341 -17.20 -6.69 -16.86
CA ALA A 341 -18.56 -6.38 -17.29
C ALA A 341 -19.53 -7.58 -17.21
N GLN A 342 -19.03 -8.81 -17.13
CA GLN A 342 -19.83 -10.03 -17.09
C GLN A 342 -19.91 -10.65 -15.68
N THR A 343 -19.03 -10.27 -14.76
CA THR A 343 -18.85 -10.97 -13.48
C THR A 343 -19.96 -10.70 -12.46
N GLY A 344 -20.62 -9.54 -12.51
CA GLY A 344 -21.64 -9.16 -11.53
C GLY A 344 -21.08 -8.93 -10.12
N ASP A 345 -21.91 -9.14 -9.11
CA ASP A 345 -21.53 -9.03 -7.69
C ASP A 345 -20.85 -10.33 -7.21
N LEU A 346 -19.78 -10.19 -6.44
CA LEU A 346 -18.94 -11.31 -5.98
C LEU A 346 -18.59 -11.23 -4.50
N GLN A 347 -18.59 -12.39 -3.86
CA GLN A 347 -18.02 -12.64 -2.55
C GLN A 347 -16.50 -12.73 -2.67
N LEU A 348 -15.80 -11.73 -2.16
CA LEU A 348 -14.35 -11.58 -2.37
C LEU A 348 -13.53 -12.12 -1.20
N PHE A 349 -12.54 -12.95 -1.56
CA PHE A 349 -11.48 -13.42 -0.68
C PHE A 349 -10.12 -12.93 -1.17
N ILE A 350 -9.27 -12.46 -0.25
CA ILE A 350 -7.95 -11.90 -0.58
C ILE A 350 -6.85 -12.55 0.27
N TRP A 351 -5.72 -12.87 -0.37
CA TRP A 351 -4.56 -13.46 0.30
C TRP A 351 -3.28 -13.26 -0.52
N PRO A 352 -2.08 -13.10 0.06
CA PRO A 352 -1.80 -12.74 1.43
C PRO A 352 -2.05 -11.25 1.67
N ILE A 353 -2.42 -10.92 2.90
CA ILE A 353 -2.48 -9.55 3.40
C ILE A 353 -1.81 -9.51 4.77
N GLY A 354 -0.74 -8.71 4.86
CA GLY A 354 0.12 -8.65 6.03
C GLY A 354 0.81 -9.99 6.31
N GLU A 355 0.96 -10.32 7.59
CA GLU A 355 1.61 -11.56 8.05
C GLU A 355 0.62 -12.71 8.28
N THR A 356 -0.63 -12.58 7.79
CA THR A 356 -1.65 -13.59 8.08
C THR A 356 -1.58 -14.82 7.18
N VAL A 357 -1.69 -15.99 7.81
CA VAL A 357 -1.68 -17.30 7.15
C VAL A 357 -3.13 -17.72 6.91
N GLY A 358 -3.69 -17.33 5.77
CA GLY A 358 -5.03 -17.71 5.33
C GLY A 358 -5.76 -16.59 4.63
N TRP A 359 -6.79 -16.96 3.88
CA TRP A 359 -7.63 -16.05 3.11
C TRP A 359 -8.47 -15.16 4.02
N ARG A 360 -8.60 -13.89 3.66
CA ARG A 360 -9.49 -12.95 4.32
C ARG A 360 -10.69 -12.70 3.42
N TYR A 361 -11.87 -12.95 3.94
CA TYR A 361 -13.11 -12.53 3.31
C TYR A 361 -13.30 -11.03 3.52
N ILE A 362 -13.59 -10.29 2.45
CA ILE A 362 -13.84 -8.84 2.51
C ILE A 362 -15.29 -8.45 2.23
N GLY A 363 -16.17 -9.42 1.97
CA GLY A 363 -17.59 -9.15 1.71
C GLY A 363 -17.98 -9.14 0.23
N LEU A 364 -19.27 -8.89 0.00
CA LEU A 364 -19.90 -8.80 -1.31
C LEU A 364 -19.56 -7.46 -1.99
N HIS A 365 -19.00 -7.53 -3.18
CA HIS A 365 -18.63 -6.35 -3.96
C HIS A 365 -19.04 -6.46 -5.41
N SER A 366 -19.40 -5.33 -6.01
CA SER A 366 -19.38 -5.17 -7.46
C SER A 366 -17.99 -4.78 -7.91
N LEU A 367 -17.54 -5.42 -8.99
CA LEU A 367 -16.33 -5.03 -9.70
C LEU A 367 -16.72 -4.19 -10.92
N SER A 368 -16.11 -3.03 -11.09
CA SER A 368 -16.25 -2.22 -12.31
C SER A 368 -14.89 -1.85 -12.88
N TYR A 369 -14.77 -1.87 -14.20
CA TYR A 369 -13.56 -1.40 -14.87
C TYR A 369 -13.61 0.12 -14.94
N GLU A 370 -12.60 0.79 -14.41
CA GLU A 370 -12.51 2.25 -14.42
C GLU A 370 -11.43 2.69 -15.43
N ASP A 371 -11.85 3.39 -16.49
CA ASP A 371 -10.96 3.98 -17.49
C ASP A 371 -10.33 5.27 -16.94
N MET A 372 -9.32 5.10 -16.09
CA MET A 372 -8.60 6.23 -15.51
C MET A 372 -7.22 6.42 -16.13
N GLU A 373 -6.81 7.69 -16.26
CA GLU A 373 -5.44 8.01 -16.61
C GLU A 373 -4.47 7.33 -15.64
N SER A 374 -3.40 6.74 -16.18
CA SER A 374 -2.40 6.02 -15.39
C SER A 374 -1.92 6.85 -14.21
N LYS A 375 -2.04 6.29 -13.01
CA LYS A 375 -1.56 6.92 -11.77
C LYS A 375 -0.08 6.72 -11.56
N TRP A 376 0.57 5.86 -12.36
CA TRP A 376 2.01 5.62 -12.28
C TRP A 376 2.86 6.89 -12.22
N PRO A 377 2.67 7.95 -13.05
CA PRO A 377 3.46 9.17 -12.94
C PRO A 377 3.29 9.89 -11.60
N LEU A 378 2.09 9.81 -11.01
CA LEU A 378 1.68 10.50 -9.78
C LEU A 378 2.16 9.81 -8.50
N LEU A 379 2.47 8.51 -8.57
CA LEU A 379 2.97 7.76 -7.41
C LEU A 379 4.32 8.29 -6.91
N HIS A 380 4.52 8.24 -5.60
CA HIS A 380 5.78 8.66 -4.99
C HIS A 380 6.92 7.70 -5.40
N PRO A 381 8.18 8.17 -5.54
CA PRO A 381 9.30 7.31 -5.89
C PRO A 381 9.49 6.08 -4.99
N SER A 382 9.19 6.19 -3.69
CA SER A 382 9.27 5.07 -2.75
C SER A 382 8.22 3.99 -3.05
N GLU A 383 7.00 4.37 -3.44
CA GLU A 383 5.92 3.43 -3.78
C GLU A 383 6.21 2.74 -5.11
N LYS A 384 6.77 3.47 -6.08
CA LYS A 384 7.28 2.88 -7.33
C LYS A 384 8.34 1.83 -7.05
N GLN A 385 9.23 2.08 -6.09
CA GLN A 385 10.24 1.11 -5.68
C GLN A 385 9.62 -0.09 -4.96
N GLN A 386 8.67 0.14 -4.06
CA GLN A 386 7.94 -0.92 -3.36
C GLN A 386 7.16 -1.81 -4.34
N LEU A 387 6.47 -1.23 -5.34
CA LEU A 387 5.80 -1.99 -6.38
C LEU A 387 6.79 -2.86 -7.15
N LEU A 388 7.94 -2.32 -7.54
CA LEU A 388 8.93 -3.08 -8.31
C LEU A 388 9.53 -4.22 -7.49
N GLU A 389 9.74 -4.02 -6.19
CA GLU A 389 10.16 -5.09 -5.30
C GLU A 389 9.07 -6.14 -5.16
N HIS A 390 7.82 -5.73 -4.96
CA HIS A 390 6.67 -6.63 -4.90
C HIS A 390 6.53 -7.46 -6.19
N LEU A 391 6.59 -6.81 -7.36
CA LEU A 391 6.56 -7.49 -8.65
C LEU A 391 7.79 -8.41 -8.85
N ARG A 392 8.96 -8.09 -8.30
CA ARG A 392 10.15 -8.94 -8.37
C ARG A 392 10.02 -10.17 -7.48
N VAL A 393 9.52 -10.03 -6.26
CA VAL A 393 9.20 -11.17 -5.38
C VAL A 393 8.19 -12.09 -6.07
N ARG A 394 7.17 -11.49 -6.68
CA ARG A 394 6.10 -12.17 -7.41
C ARG A 394 6.57 -12.95 -8.64
N ASN A 395 7.43 -12.33 -9.45
CA ASN A 395 7.84 -12.87 -10.77
C ASN A 395 9.22 -13.55 -10.76
N GLY A 396 9.91 -13.53 -9.63
CA GLY A 396 11.27 -14.03 -9.49
C GLY A 396 12.36 -13.00 -9.84
N PRO A 397 13.63 -13.35 -9.58
CA PRO A 397 14.77 -12.44 -9.72
C PRO A 397 15.07 -12.04 -11.16
N GLU A 398 14.52 -12.75 -12.15
CA GLU A 398 14.69 -12.44 -13.58
C GLU A 398 13.83 -11.25 -14.05
N MET A 399 12.93 -10.74 -13.20
CA MET A 399 12.10 -9.60 -13.56
C MET A 399 12.96 -8.33 -13.75
N ASP A 400 13.07 -7.88 -15.00
CA ASP A 400 13.76 -6.63 -15.33
C ASP A 400 12.88 -5.39 -15.03
N ALA A 401 13.15 -4.75 -13.89
CA ALA A 401 12.50 -3.51 -13.47
C ALA A 401 12.70 -2.34 -14.46
N ALA A 402 13.84 -2.27 -15.15
CA ALA A 402 14.09 -1.22 -16.15
C ALA A 402 13.25 -1.44 -17.40
N LYS A 403 13.09 -2.71 -17.83
CA LYS A 403 12.16 -3.08 -18.91
C LYS A 403 10.72 -2.74 -18.54
N PHE A 404 10.24 -3.11 -17.35
CA PHE A 404 8.89 -2.73 -16.89
C PHE A 404 8.64 -1.22 -17.00
N ARG A 405 9.53 -0.41 -16.40
CA ARG A 405 9.43 1.06 -16.46
C ARG A 405 9.41 1.59 -17.90
N LYS A 406 10.22 1.01 -18.77
CA LYS A 406 10.30 1.39 -20.19
C LYS A 406 9.01 1.04 -20.94
N GLU A 407 8.45 -0.15 -20.72
CA GLU A 407 7.21 -0.57 -21.38
C GLU A 407 6.00 0.23 -20.89
N VAL A 408 5.94 0.57 -19.58
CA VAL A 408 4.91 1.49 -19.04
C VAL A 408 5.04 2.89 -19.68
N ARG A 409 6.24 3.47 -19.74
CA ARG A 409 6.46 4.80 -20.37
C ARG A 409 6.12 4.81 -21.86
N LYS A 410 6.30 3.68 -22.55
CA LYS A 410 5.98 3.53 -23.97
C LYS A 410 4.50 3.21 -24.23
N GLY A 411 3.69 3.06 -23.18
CA GLY A 411 2.28 2.65 -23.31
C GLY A 411 2.09 1.21 -23.78
N ARG A 412 3.12 0.36 -23.70
CA ARG A 412 3.01 -1.07 -24.03
C ARG A 412 2.40 -1.87 -22.89
N LEU A 413 2.63 -1.42 -21.67
CA LEU A 413 1.92 -1.87 -20.47
C LEU A 413 1.02 -0.73 -20.01
N VAL A 414 -0.28 -0.99 -20.04
CA VAL A 414 -1.33 -0.07 -19.61
C VAL A 414 -1.78 -0.47 -18.22
N GLN A 415 -1.95 0.52 -17.35
CA GLN A 415 -2.49 0.30 -16.02
C GLN A 415 -3.98 -0.03 -16.14
N VAL A 416 -4.39 -1.13 -15.54
CA VAL A 416 -5.78 -1.55 -15.38
C VAL A 416 -6.19 -1.24 -13.96
N CYS A 417 -7.38 -0.67 -13.81
CA CYS A 417 -7.99 -0.34 -12.52
C CYS A 417 -9.37 -0.99 -12.45
N ILE A 418 -9.53 -1.92 -11.51
CA ILE A 418 -10.81 -2.56 -11.20
C ILE A 418 -11.28 -1.93 -9.90
N GLN A 419 -12.28 -1.07 -9.97
CA GLN A 419 -12.88 -0.44 -8.80
C GLN A 419 -13.68 -1.48 -8.00
N LEU A 420 -13.56 -1.40 -6.68
CA LEU A 420 -14.36 -2.15 -5.74
C LEU A 420 -15.48 -1.25 -5.19
N GLU A 421 -16.71 -1.71 -5.30
CA GLU A 421 -17.87 -1.10 -4.65
C GLU A 421 -18.50 -2.11 -3.70
N SER A 422 -18.45 -1.84 -2.38
CA SER A 422 -19.11 -2.68 -1.37
C SER A 422 -20.62 -2.64 -1.57
N LYS A 423 -21.29 -3.80 -1.57
CA LYS A 423 -22.74 -3.91 -1.81
C LYS A 423 -23.58 -4.05 -0.54
N GLY A 424 -22.96 -4.27 0.62
CA GLY A 424 -23.67 -4.33 1.89
C GLY A 424 -23.12 -5.38 2.86
N GLU A 425 -23.17 -5.06 4.15
CA GLU A 425 -22.73 -5.94 5.23
C GLU A 425 -23.69 -7.13 5.43
N MET A 426 -25.01 -6.93 5.22
CA MET A 426 -26.04 -7.93 5.51
C MET A 426 -25.90 -9.19 4.63
N GLU A 427 -25.81 -9.01 3.31
CA GLU A 427 -25.62 -10.11 2.36
C GLU A 427 -24.27 -10.81 2.59
N SER A 428 -23.28 -10.05 3.04
CA SER A 428 -21.95 -10.55 3.33
C SER A 428 -21.95 -11.45 4.58
N GLU A 429 -22.69 -11.06 5.63
CA GLU A 429 -22.87 -11.87 6.84
C GLU A 429 -23.71 -13.12 6.57
N ASP A 430 -24.80 -13.00 5.83
CA ASP A 430 -25.68 -14.13 5.52
C ASP A 430 -24.93 -15.21 4.74
N PHE A 431 -24.07 -14.82 3.78
CA PHE A 431 -23.15 -15.74 3.11
C PHE A 431 -22.24 -16.48 4.10
N LEU A 432 -21.60 -15.76 5.03
CA LEU A 432 -20.74 -16.41 6.01
C LEU A 432 -21.51 -17.35 6.94
N ARG A 433 -22.78 -17.06 7.28
CA ARG A 433 -23.63 -17.94 8.10
C ARG A 433 -24.03 -19.19 7.32
N GLU A 434 -24.46 -19.01 6.07
CA GLU A 434 -24.91 -20.09 5.19
C GLU A 434 -23.82 -21.16 5.03
N TYR A 435 -22.58 -20.74 4.78
CA TYR A 435 -21.45 -21.65 4.61
C TYR A 435 -20.76 -22.04 5.92
N GLY A 436 -21.30 -21.65 7.08
CA GLY A 436 -20.75 -21.99 8.39
C GLY A 436 -19.32 -21.49 8.59
N LEU A 437 -19.02 -20.30 8.04
CA LEU A 437 -17.74 -19.60 8.19
C LEU A 437 -17.77 -18.66 9.40
N LEU A 438 -18.95 -18.19 9.81
CA LEU A 438 -19.15 -17.54 11.12
C LEU A 438 -19.18 -18.60 12.23
N GLY A 439 -18.05 -18.77 12.91
CA GLY A 439 -17.87 -19.68 14.05
C GLY A 439 -18.46 -19.18 15.37
#